data_AF-A0A7X8U7D3-F1
#
_entry.id   AF-A0A7X8U7D3-F1
#
_cell.length_a   1.000
_cell.length_b   1.000
_cell.length_c   1.000
_cell.angle_alpha   90.00
_cell.angle_beta   90.00
_cell.angle_gamma   90.00
#
_symmetry.space_group_name_H-M   'P 1'
#
loop_
_entity.id
_entity.type
_entity.pdbx_description
1 polymer ?
#
loop_
_entity_poly.entity_id
_entity_poly.type
_entity_poly.pdbx_seq_one_letter_code
_entity_poly.pdbx_strand_id
1 'polypeptide(L)' 'ACPGGCIGGGGQPITKANVKRIQRIKAIYEEDQAMAIRKSHDNPEVKVLYDEFLHEPLGHRSHELLHTHYHAKHKKAL' A
#
# COMPACT_ATOMS: atom_id res chain seq x y z
N ALA A 1 -11.62 5.01 -8.87
CA ALA A 1 -11.17 4.80 -7.47
C ALA A 1 -12.37 4.90 -6.53
N CYS A 2 -12.32 4.27 -5.36
CA CYS A 2 -13.42 4.29 -4.37
C CYS A 2 -13.29 5.48 -3.41
N PRO A 3 -14.40 6.17 -3.06
CA PRO A 3 -14.39 7.18 -2.00
C PRO A 3 -13.94 6.60 -0.67
N GLY A 4 -12.93 7.21 -0.03
CA GLY A 4 -12.39 6.77 1.26
C GLY A 4 -11.32 5.66 1.19
N GLY A 5 -10.77 5.36 0.01
CA GLY A 5 -9.67 4.40 -0.14
C GLY A 5 -10.10 2.93 -0.02
N CYS A 6 -9.15 2.03 0.21
CA CYS A 6 -9.37 0.57 0.20
C CYS A 6 -10.45 0.11 1.20
N ILE A 7 -10.53 0.77 2.36
CA ILE A 7 -11.53 0.47 3.41
C ILE A 7 -12.97 0.81 2.98
N GLY A 8 -13.13 1.61 1.92
CA GLY A 8 -14.41 1.91 1.26
C GLY A 8 -14.62 1.13 -0.05
N GLY A 9 -13.78 0.13 -0.34
CA GLY A 9 -13.87 -0.67 -1.55
C GLY A 9 -15.19 -1.44 -1.67
N GLY A 10 -15.65 -1.68 -2.89
CA GLY A 10 -16.94 -2.35 -3.16
C GLY A 10 -17.05 -3.79 -2.64
N GLY A 11 -15.94 -4.43 -2.28
CA GLY A 11 -15.92 -5.74 -1.62
C GLY A 11 -16.05 -5.71 -0.10
N GLN A 12 -16.16 -4.54 0.52
CA GLN A 12 -16.30 -4.40 1.96
C GLN A 12 -17.76 -4.67 2.40
N PRO A 13 -17.99 -5.14 3.65
CA PRO A 13 -19.33 -5.36 4.17
C PRO A 13 -20.23 -4.12 4.05
N ILE A 14 -21.45 -4.33 3.55
CA ILE A 14 -22.47 -3.28 3.42
C ILE A 14 -23.03 -2.96 4.81
N THR A 15 -22.91 -1.70 5.22
CA THR A 15 -23.41 -1.23 6.52
C THR A 15 -24.32 -0.02 6.33
N LYS A 16 -25.38 0.09 7.14
CA LYS A 16 -26.34 1.21 7.08
C LYS A 16 -25.70 2.58 7.35
N ALA A 17 -24.59 2.62 8.09
CA ALA A 17 -23.86 3.84 8.42
C ALA A 17 -22.35 3.60 8.43
N ASN A 18 -21.57 4.67 8.28
CA ASN A 18 -20.10 4.60 8.18
C ASN A 18 -19.38 4.36 9.52
N VAL A 19 -20.09 4.25 10.64
CA VAL A 19 -19.49 4.09 11.98
C VAL A 19 -18.50 2.93 12.04
N LYS A 20 -18.85 1.78 11.44
CA LYS A 20 -17.96 0.60 11.38
C LYS A 20 -16.72 0.84 10.53
N ARG A 21 -16.83 1.64 9.46
CA ARG A 21 -15.67 2.02 8.63
C ARG A 21 -14.68 2.87 9.44
N ILE A 22 -15.19 3.85 10.18
CA ILE A 22 -14.35 4.72 11.04
C ILE A 22 -13.64 3.88 12.12
N GLN A 23 -14.36 2.96 12.77
CA GLN A 23 -13.78 2.05 13.76
C GLN A 23 -12.65 1.19 13.18
N ARG A 24 -12.83 0.65 11.97
CA ARG A 24 -11.79 -0.14 11.28
C ARG A 24 -10.56 0.70 10.94
N ILE A 25 -10.76 1.93 10.45
CA ILE A 25 -9.67 2.86 10.18
C ILE A 25 -8.89 3.14 11.46
N LYS A 26 -9.58 3.47 12.55
CA LYS A 26 -8.96 3.77 13.85
C LYS A 26 -8.12 2.60 14.35
N ALA A 27 -8.69 1.39 14.34
CA ALA A 27 -7.98 0.19 14.80
C ALA A 27 -6.69 -0.08 14.00
N ILE A 28 -6.69 0.12 12.68
CA ILE A 28 -5.48 -0.04 11.86
C ILE A 28 -4.38 0.94 12.28
N TYR A 29 -4.73 2.20 12.54
CA TYR A 29 -3.75 3.20 12.95
C TYR A 29 -3.26 3.00 14.40
N GLU A 30 -4.12 2.54 15.30
CA GLU A 30 -3.74 2.18 16.66
C GLU A 30 -2.72 1.03 16.66
N GLU A 31 -2.98 -0.01 15.86
CA GLU A 31 -2.05 -1.14 15.71
C GLU A 31 -0.71 -0.69 15.10
N ASP A 32 -0.75 0.09 14.02
CA ASP A 32 0.46 0.61 13.38
C ASP A 32 1.31 1.44 14.36
N GLN A 33 0.69 2.32 15.15
CA GLN A 33 1.38 3.15 16.14
C GLN A 33 2.00 2.33 17.28
N ALA A 34 1.44 1.16 17.60
CA ALA A 34 1.95 0.28 18.64
C ALA A 34 3.14 -0.58 18.19
N MET A 35 3.45 -0.62 16.89
CA MET A 35 4.56 -1.43 16.38
C MET A 35 5.93 -0.88 16.80
N ALA A 36 6.81 -1.78 17.25
CA ALA A 36 8.18 -1.44 17.62
C ALA A 36 9.02 -0.95 16.43
N ILE A 37 8.78 -1.50 15.24
CA ILE A 37 9.43 -1.10 13.98
C ILE A 37 8.35 -0.61 13.03
N ARG A 38 8.37 0.69 12.73
CA ARG A 38 7.32 1.35 11.93
C ARG A 38 7.81 1.96 10.62
N LYS A 39 9.13 2.12 10.47
CA LYS A 39 9.75 2.67 9.27
C LYS A 39 10.27 1.52 8.41
N SER A 40 9.89 1.49 7.13
CA SER A 40 10.24 0.38 6.24
C SER A 40 11.75 0.17 6.09
N HIS A 41 12.55 1.25 6.11
CA HIS A 41 14.01 1.16 6.05
C HIS A 41 14.68 0.66 7.34
N ASP A 42 13.93 0.57 8.44
CA ASP A 42 14.42 -0.02 9.69
C ASP A 42 14.09 -1.53 9.78
N ASN A 43 13.23 -2.06 8.89
CA ASN A 43 12.85 -3.47 8.88
C ASN A 43 14.05 -4.37 8.50
N PRO A 44 14.44 -5.34 9.34
CA PRO A 44 15.59 -6.21 9.08
C PRO A 44 15.44 -7.07 7.83
N GLU A 45 14.24 -7.57 7.52
CA GLU A 45 14.00 -8.38 6.32
C GLU A 45 14.13 -7.54 5.04
N VAL A 46 13.68 -6.28 5.09
CA VAL A 46 13.87 -5.33 3.97
C VAL A 46 15.35 -5.04 3.78
N LYS A 47 16.11 -4.85 4.86
CA LYS A 47 17.56 -4.65 4.78
C LYS A 47 18.25 -5.84 4.12
N VAL A 48 17.98 -7.06 4.56
CA VAL A 48 18.53 -8.29 3.95
C VAL A 48 18.17 -8.39 2.47
N LEU A 49 16.91 -8.13 2.12
CA LEU A 49 16.46 -8.14 0.72
C LEU A 49 17.25 -7.15 -0.14
N TYR A 50 17.54 -5.95 0.35
CA TYR A 50 18.34 -4.98 -0.38
C TYR A 50 19.83 -5.33 -0.35
N ASP A 51 20.40 -5.71 0.78
CA ASP A 51 21.83 -6.00 0.89
C ASP A 51 22.24 -7.19 0.01
N GLU A 52 21.43 -8.26 -0.01
CA GLU A 52 21.79 -9.50 -0.69
C GLU A 52 21.26 -9.61 -2.12
N PHE A 53 20.13 -8.96 -2.44
CA PHE A 53 19.43 -9.20 -3.71
C PHE A 53 19.18 -7.95 -4.55
N LEU A 54 18.53 -6.91 -4.00
CA LEU A 54 18.13 -5.72 -4.78
C LEU A 54 19.22 -4.64 -4.88
N HIS A 55 20.21 -4.68 -3.99
CA HIS A 55 21.36 -3.78 -3.79
C HIS A 55 20.99 -2.35 -3.39
N GLU A 56 20.24 -1.63 -4.22
CA GLU A 56 19.89 -0.23 -3.93
C GLU A 56 18.47 0.12 -4.39
N PRO A 57 17.76 0.99 -3.64
CA PRO A 57 16.52 1.60 -4.12
C PRO A 57 16.77 2.37 -5.42
N LEU A 58 15.84 2.29 -6.37
CA LEU A 58 15.95 2.93 -7.70
C LEU A 58 17.11 2.42 -8.58
N GLY A 59 17.90 1.44 -8.12
CA GLY A 59 18.94 0.78 -8.92
C GLY A 59 18.37 -0.12 -10.01
N HIS A 60 19.24 -0.65 -10.87
CA HIS A 60 18.83 -1.40 -12.07
C HIS A 60 17.86 -2.56 -11.76
N ARG A 61 18.21 -3.44 -10.82
CA ARG A 61 17.37 -4.59 -10.44
C ARG A 61 16.06 -4.17 -9.75
N SER A 62 16.11 -3.16 -8.89
CA SER A 62 14.91 -2.57 -8.29
C SER A 62 13.98 -1.98 -9.35
N HIS A 63 14.54 -1.33 -10.37
CA HIS A 63 13.77 -0.75 -11.46
C HIS A 63 13.10 -1.83 -12.32
N GLU A 64 13.84 -2.89 -12.66
CA GLU A 64 13.31 -4.02 -13.44
C GLU A 64 12.16 -4.74 -12.73
N LEU A 65 12.27 -4.95 -11.41
CA LEU A 65 11.33 -5.79 -10.67
C LEU A 65 10.17 -5.01 -10.01
N LEU A 66 10.42 -3.79 -9.55
CA LEU A 66 9.49 -3.05 -8.67
C LEU A 66 8.90 -1.80 -9.33
N HIS A 67 9.40 -1.37 -10.48
CA HIS A 67 8.88 -0.21 -11.20
C HIS A 67 8.01 -0.64 -12.38
N THR A 68 7.24 0.31 -12.90
CA THR A 68 6.32 0.07 -14.02
C THR A 68 6.18 1.32 -14.87
N HIS A 69 5.56 1.16 -16.05
CA HIS A 69 5.30 2.24 -16.99
C HIS A 69 3.82 2.30 -17.34
N TYR A 70 3.36 3.49 -17.70
CA TYR A 70 1.99 3.72 -18.14
C TYR A 70 2.00 4.12 -19.62
N HIS A 71 0.98 3.66 -20.35
CA HIS A 71 0.72 4.08 -21.72
C HIS A 71 -0.60 4.86 -21.78
N ALA A 72 -0.68 5.84 -22.68
CA ALA A 72 -1.89 6.62 -22.88
C ALA A 72 -3.06 5.70 -23.24
N LYS A 73 -4.14 5.78 -22.45
CA LYS A 73 -5.42 5.16 -22.80
C LYS A 73 -6.32 6.18 -23.46
N HIS A 74 -6.56 6.04 -24.77
CA HIS A 74 -7.64 6.74 -25.43
C HIS A 74 -8.97 6.12 -24.96
N LYS A 75 -9.68 6.82 -24.08
CA LYS A 75 -11.06 6.49 -23.74
C LYS A 75 -11.90 6.67 -25.01
N LYS A 76 -12.38 5.58 -25.62
CA LYS A 76 -13.51 5.69 -26.55
C LYS A 76 -14.68 6.22 -25.73
N ALA A 77 -15.20 7.38 -26.12
CA ALA A 77 -16.51 7.81 -25.64
C ALA A 77 -17.52 6.78 -26.12
N LEU A 78 -18.20 6.13 -25.17
CA LEU A 78 -19.42 5.39 -25.42
C LEU A 78 -20.58 6.37 -25.35
#